data_AF-A0A4Y8CC08-F1
#
_entry.id   AF-A0A4Y8CC08-F1
#
_cell.length_a   1.000
_cell.length_b   1.000
_cell.length_c   1.000
_cell.angle_alpha   90.00
_cell.angle_beta   90.00
_cell.angle_gamma   90.00
#
_symmetry.space_group_name_H-M   'P 1'
#
loop_
_entity.id
_entity.type
_entity.pdbx_description
1 polymer ?
#
loop_
_entity_poly.entity_id
_entity_poly.type
_entity_poly.pdbx_seq_one_letter_code
_entity_poly.pdbx_strand_id
1 'polypeptide(L)'
;ADTAYFGPENEFFVFDSVKIVDTTHCSKYEVDTEEGEWNDDREFTDSYNTGHRPRNKGGYFPVQPIDSLVDIRSEMVQTLEKVGLKTFVHHHEVAQGQAEIGVNFGTLVEAADNVQIYKYVVKMVAHLNGKTATFMPKPLYGDNGNGMHVHMSLWKDG
;
A
#
# COMPACT_ATOMS: atom_id res chain seq x y z
N ALA A 1 22.99 -23.36 9.29
CA ALA A 1 21.63 -22.98 9.70
C ALA A 1 20.71 -24.10 9.29
N ASP A 2 19.82 -24.54 10.17
CA ASP A 2 18.74 -25.48 9.83
C ASP A 2 17.47 -24.72 9.37
N THR A 3 17.31 -23.47 9.82
CA THR A 3 16.14 -22.64 9.56
C THR A 3 16.59 -21.25 9.09
N ALA A 4 15.92 -20.75 8.05
CA ALA A 4 16.09 -19.39 7.54
C ALA A 4 14.75 -18.64 7.67
N TYR A 5 14.76 -17.54 8.42
CA TYR A 5 13.59 -16.69 8.64
C TYR A 5 13.65 -15.45 7.76
N PHE A 6 12.47 -15.07 7.26
CA PHE A 6 12.26 -13.96 6.36
C PHE A 6 11.10 -13.10 6.88
N GLY A 7 11.33 -11.78 6.97
CA GLY A 7 10.31 -10.77 7.27
C GLY A 7 10.21 -9.77 6.13
N PRO A 8 9.30 -9.97 5.16
CA PRO A 8 9.12 -9.05 4.05
C PRO A 8 8.14 -7.90 4.39
N GLU A 9 8.59 -6.66 4.30
CA GLU A 9 7.77 -5.45 4.39
C GLU A 9 7.31 -5.07 2.99
N ASN A 10 6.01 -5.16 2.71
CA ASN A 10 5.46 -4.96 1.37
C ASN A 10 4.69 -3.63 1.32
N GLU A 11 5.37 -2.58 0.88
CA GLU A 11 4.76 -1.27 0.62
C GLU A 11 3.76 -1.36 -0.55
N PHE A 12 2.70 -0.56 -0.49
CA PHE A 12 1.67 -0.51 -1.52
C PHE A 12 1.07 0.87 -1.69
N PHE A 13 0.47 1.11 -2.85
CA PHE A 13 -0.40 2.27 -3.08
C PHE A 13 -1.86 1.86 -3.05
N VAL A 14 -2.72 2.77 -2.60
CA VAL A 14 -4.17 2.71 -2.75
C VAL A 14 -4.63 3.92 -3.57
N PHE A 15 -5.09 3.67 -4.79
CA PHE A 15 -5.59 4.68 -5.72
C PHE A 15 -7.12 4.62 -5.83
N ASP A 16 -7.73 5.74 -6.19
CA ASP A 16 -9.16 5.82 -6.51
C ASP A 16 -9.41 5.39 -7.97
N SER A 17 -8.48 5.67 -8.88
CA SER A 17 -8.61 5.21 -10.26
C SER A 17 -7.27 4.94 -10.94
N VAL A 18 -7.29 4.03 -11.92
CA VAL A 18 -6.19 3.75 -12.82
C VAL A 18 -6.75 3.58 -14.24
N LYS A 19 -6.18 4.29 -15.20
CA LYS A 19 -6.54 4.20 -16.62
C LYS A 19 -5.28 3.92 -17.43
N ILE A 20 -5.34 2.93 -18.32
CA ILE A 20 -4.23 2.55 -19.20
C ILE A 20 -4.77 2.47 -20.62
N VAL A 21 -4.06 3.08 -21.57
CA VAL A 21 -4.35 3.05 -23.00
C VAL A 21 -3.10 2.58 -23.72
N ASP A 22 -3.23 1.52 -24.51
CA ASP A 22 -2.19 1.03 -25.40
C ASP A 22 -2.80 0.68 -26.75
N THR A 23 -2.65 1.58 -27.72
CA THR A 23 -3.22 1.48 -29.06
C THR A 23 -2.18 1.92 -30.09
N THR A 24 -2.43 1.65 -31.38
CA THR A 24 -1.49 1.92 -32.48
C THR A 24 -0.91 3.35 -32.52
N HIS A 25 -1.63 4.35 -32.01
CA HIS A 25 -1.23 5.77 -32.07
C HIS A 25 -1.21 6.46 -30.71
N CYS A 26 -1.48 5.74 -29.61
CA CYS A 26 -1.60 6.34 -28.29
C CYS A 26 -1.16 5.35 -27.20
N SER A 27 -0.22 5.79 -26.36
CA SER A 27 0.13 5.15 -25.11
C SER A 27 -0.02 6.16 -23.97
N LYS A 28 -0.78 5.79 -22.94
CA LYS A 28 -1.04 6.63 -21.76
C LYS A 28 -1.28 5.75 -20.54
N TYR A 29 -0.85 6.24 -19.39
CA TYR A 29 -1.41 5.82 -18.11
C TYR A 29 -1.77 7.05 -17.27
N GLU A 30 -2.73 6.90 -16.38
CA GLU A 30 -3.15 7.90 -15.40
C GLU A 30 -3.57 7.17 -14.15
N VAL A 31 -2.95 7.50 -13.02
CA VAL A 31 -3.38 7.08 -11.69
C VAL A 31 -3.95 8.28 -10.97
N ASP A 32 -4.91 8.05 -10.08
CA ASP A 32 -5.57 9.12 -9.35
C ASP A 32 -5.84 8.69 -7.90
N THR A 33 -5.62 9.60 -6.96
CA THR A 33 -6.01 9.48 -5.55
C THR A 33 -6.38 10.87 -5.05
N GLU A 34 -7.42 10.97 -4.21
CA GLU A 34 -7.84 12.23 -3.60
C GLU A 34 -6.69 12.91 -2.84
N GLU A 35 -5.77 12.15 -2.25
CA GLU A 35 -4.58 12.68 -1.54
C GLU A 35 -3.54 13.32 -2.46
N GLY A 36 -3.60 13.05 -3.77
CA GLY A 36 -2.63 13.50 -4.75
C GLY A 36 -2.62 15.02 -4.92
N GLU A 37 -1.43 15.62 -5.01
CA GLU A 37 -1.28 17.08 -5.08
C GLU A 37 -1.86 17.66 -6.37
N TRP A 38 -1.99 16.83 -7.40
CA TRP A 38 -2.65 17.13 -8.67
C TRP A 38 -4.17 17.35 -8.55
N ASN A 39 -4.78 17.12 -7.38
CA ASN A 39 -6.20 17.36 -7.11
C ASN A 39 -6.44 18.60 -6.21
N ASP A 40 -5.44 19.44 -5.97
CA ASP A 40 -5.56 20.62 -5.09
C ASP A 40 -6.64 21.62 -5.55
N ASP A 41 -6.83 21.79 -6.85
CA ASP A 41 -7.81 22.71 -7.46
C ASP A 41 -9.05 22.00 -8.00
N ARG A 42 -9.17 20.69 -7.81
CA ARG A 42 -10.25 19.90 -8.39
C ARG A 42 -11.59 20.19 -7.71
N GLU A 43 -12.61 20.39 -8.54
CA GLU A 43 -14.01 20.34 -8.12
C GLU A 43 -14.51 18.89 -8.17
N PHE A 44 -14.94 18.36 -7.03
CA PHE A 44 -15.54 17.03 -6.94
C PHE A 44 -17.05 17.14 -7.21
N THR A 45 -17.60 16.25 -8.05
CA THR A 45 -19.01 16.35 -8.48
C THR A 45 -20.00 16.02 -7.38
N ASP A 46 -19.66 15.03 -6.55
CA ASP A 46 -20.53 14.47 -5.51
C ASP A 46 -19.99 14.75 -4.09
N SER A 47 -19.02 15.66 -3.99
CA SER A 47 -18.37 16.05 -2.74
C SER A 47 -17.79 17.46 -2.86
N TYR A 48 -16.99 17.90 -1.90
CA TYR A 48 -16.22 19.13 -1.93
C TYR A 48 -14.73 18.82 -1.76
N ASN A 49 -13.86 19.75 -2.17
CA ASN A 49 -12.43 19.60 -1.99
C ASN A 49 -12.08 19.75 -0.50
N THR A 50 -11.60 18.67 0.13
CA THR A 50 -11.29 18.63 1.56
C THR A 50 -10.01 19.41 1.92
N GLY A 51 -9.10 19.61 0.96
CA GLY A 51 -7.89 20.42 1.09
C GLY A 51 -6.75 19.81 1.94
N HIS A 52 -7.02 18.82 2.78
CA HIS A 52 -6.04 18.21 3.67
C HIS A 52 -5.24 17.12 2.97
N ARG A 53 -4.19 17.51 2.23
CA ARG A 53 -3.36 16.56 1.46
C ARG A 53 -1.92 16.47 1.96
N PRO A 54 -1.34 15.27 2.00
CA PRO A 54 0.11 15.14 2.12
C PRO A 54 0.74 15.75 0.86
N ARG A 55 1.88 16.41 1.00
CA ARG A 55 2.66 16.87 -0.16
C ARG A 55 3.45 15.70 -0.75
N ASN A 56 3.98 15.86 -1.95
CA ASN A 56 4.96 14.93 -2.50
C ASN A 56 6.07 14.64 -1.46
N LYS A 57 6.32 13.34 -1.18
CA LYS A 57 7.20 12.85 -0.09
C LYS A 57 6.78 13.24 1.33
N GLY A 58 5.53 13.62 1.54
CA GLY A 58 4.99 14.14 2.80
C GLY A 58 3.98 13.23 3.50
N GLY A 59 3.81 11.99 3.03
CA GLY A 59 2.84 11.04 3.57
C GLY A 59 3.26 10.37 4.89
N TYR A 60 4.50 10.55 5.34
CA TYR A 60 5.01 9.90 6.55
C TYR A 60 5.10 10.89 7.72
N PHE A 61 4.30 10.81 8.78
CA PHE A 61 3.03 10.08 8.91
C PHE A 61 1.98 11.01 9.55
N PRO A 62 1.55 12.07 8.86
CA PRO A 62 0.62 13.03 9.42
C PRO A 62 -0.67 12.33 9.87
N VAL A 63 -1.31 12.90 10.88
CA VAL A 63 -2.60 12.39 11.39
C VAL A 63 -3.75 12.74 10.45
N GLN A 64 -4.91 12.11 10.65
CA GLN A 64 -6.15 12.51 9.99
C GLN A 64 -6.46 13.99 10.26
N PRO A 65 -7.08 14.71 9.31
CA PRO A 65 -7.63 14.22 8.03
C PRO A 65 -6.62 14.18 6.87
N ILE A 66 -5.33 14.47 7.09
CA ILE A 66 -4.33 14.40 6.01
C ILE A 66 -4.11 12.96 5.56
N ASP A 67 -4.03 12.03 6.51
CA ASP A 67 -4.06 10.59 6.22
C ASP A 67 -5.51 10.12 6.04
N SER A 68 -5.90 9.87 4.79
CA SER A 68 -7.25 9.41 4.45
C SER A 68 -7.41 7.89 4.52
N LEU A 69 -6.31 7.15 4.71
CA LEU A 69 -6.26 5.70 4.58
C LEU A 69 -6.31 4.96 5.92
N VAL A 70 -6.48 5.65 7.06
CA VAL A 70 -6.43 4.99 8.38
C VAL A 70 -7.47 3.89 8.55
N ASP A 71 -8.71 4.16 8.18
CA ASP A 71 -9.81 3.19 8.36
C ASP A 71 -9.63 1.98 7.43
N ILE A 72 -9.27 2.22 6.16
CA ILE A 72 -9.05 1.14 5.20
C ILE A 72 -7.83 0.29 5.57
N ARG A 73 -6.74 0.90 6.09
CA ARG A 73 -5.59 0.14 6.62
C ARG A 73 -5.99 -0.68 7.84
N SER A 74 -6.84 -0.15 8.71
CA SER A 74 -7.36 -0.88 9.87
C SER A 74 -8.21 -2.08 9.46
N GLU A 75 -9.04 -1.94 8.41
CA GLU A 75 -9.80 -3.04 7.84
C GLU A 75 -8.91 -4.12 7.20
N MET A 76 -7.85 -3.69 6.49
CA MET A 76 -6.83 -4.62 5.95
C MET A 76 -6.19 -5.42 7.07
N VAL A 77 -5.73 -4.76 8.15
CA VAL A 77 -5.16 -5.41 9.34
C VAL A 77 -6.12 -6.44 9.94
N GLN A 78 -7.37 -6.04 10.22
CA GLN A 78 -8.36 -6.96 10.77
C GLN A 78 -8.63 -8.17 9.86
N THR A 79 -8.57 -7.98 8.55
CA THR A 79 -8.76 -9.07 7.58
C THR A 79 -7.55 -9.99 7.51
N LEU A 80 -6.32 -9.44 7.55
CA LEU A 80 -5.07 -10.20 7.63
C LEU A 80 -5.05 -11.11 8.88
N GLU A 81 -5.45 -10.55 10.03
CA GLU A 81 -5.52 -11.32 11.28
C GLU A 81 -6.54 -12.46 11.20
N LYS A 82 -7.71 -12.23 10.59
CA LYS A 82 -8.74 -13.28 10.38
C LYS A 82 -8.24 -14.44 9.51
N VAL A 83 -7.32 -14.19 8.58
CA VAL A 83 -6.74 -15.23 7.71
C VAL A 83 -5.40 -15.77 8.22
N GLY A 84 -5.01 -15.43 9.45
CA GLY A 84 -3.90 -16.04 10.17
C GLY A 84 -2.57 -15.28 10.12
N LEU A 85 -2.52 -14.07 9.52
CA LEU A 85 -1.32 -13.24 9.53
C LEU A 85 -1.28 -12.36 10.77
N LYS A 86 -0.20 -12.45 11.55
CA LYS A 86 0.02 -11.59 12.72
C LYS A 86 0.64 -10.27 12.28
N THR A 87 -0.06 -9.17 12.49
CA THR A 87 0.40 -7.82 12.20
C THR A 87 0.88 -7.10 13.46
N PHE A 88 1.85 -6.18 13.32
CA PHE A 88 2.37 -5.42 14.47
C PHE A 88 2.41 -3.90 14.24
N VAL A 89 2.31 -3.44 13.00
CA VAL A 89 2.26 -2.02 12.66
C VAL A 89 1.47 -1.82 11.38
N HIS A 90 0.81 -0.67 11.26
CA HIS A 90 0.37 -0.13 9.98
C HIS A 90 0.53 1.38 10.00
N HIS A 91 0.98 1.96 8.89
CA HIS A 91 1.12 3.41 8.77
C HIS A 91 0.97 3.83 7.31
N HIS A 92 0.75 5.13 7.13
CA HIS A 92 0.94 5.76 5.85
C HIS A 92 2.45 5.81 5.54
N GLU A 93 2.81 5.62 4.28
CA GLU A 93 4.20 5.67 3.82
C GLU A 93 4.53 7.05 3.23
N VAL A 94 5.76 7.24 2.74
CA VAL A 94 6.27 8.56 2.33
C VAL A 94 5.52 9.18 1.15
N ALA A 95 5.12 8.40 0.14
CA ALA A 95 4.42 8.91 -1.04
C ALA A 95 2.91 9.09 -0.83
N GLN A 96 2.28 9.92 -1.67
CA GLN A 96 0.83 10.18 -1.61
C GLN A 96 0.01 8.92 -1.92
N GLY A 97 -0.92 8.54 -1.04
CA GLY A 97 -1.69 7.29 -1.15
C GLY A 97 -0.88 6.01 -0.90
N GLN A 98 0.32 6.11 -0.32
CA GLN A 98 1.18 4.97 -0.01
C GLN A 98 0.95 4.46 1.42
N ALA A 99 1.07 3.16 1.61
CA ALA A 99 0.87 2.52 2.90
C ALA A 99 1.79 1.31 3.08
N GLU A 100 1.98 0.94 4.35
CA GLU A 100 2.64 -0.30 4.75
C GLU A 100 1.91 -0.92 5.94
N ILE A 101 1.92 -2.25 5.99
CA ILE A 101 1.48 -3.05 7.13
C ILE A 101 2.58 -4.08 7.43
N GLY A 102 3.13 -4.03 8.64
CA GLY A 102 4.14 -4.98 9.08
C GLY A 102 3.52 -6.31 9.53
N VAL A 103 4.03 -7.41 8.99
CA VAL A 103 3.62 -8.79 9.29
C VAL A 103 4.80 -9.53 9.92
N ASN A 104 4.52 -10.36 10.92
CA ASN A 104 5.55 -11.18 11.55
C ASN A 104 6.32 -12.03 10.54
N PHE A 105 7.61 -12.20 10.80
CA PHE A 105 8.47 -13.08 10.02
C PHE A 105 8.01 -14.54 10.08
N GLY A 106 8.39 -15.31 9.06
CA GLY A 106 8.15 -16.75 8.98
C GLY A 106 9.37 -17.47 8.43
N THR A 107 9.33 -18.81 8.39
CA THR A 107 10.33 -19.57 7.63
C THR A 107 10.25 -19.21 6.15
N LEU A 108 11.30 -19.48 5.35
CA LEU A 108 11.36 -19.07 3.94
C LEU A 108 10.07 -19.31 3.14
N VAL A 109 9.50 -20.53 3.23
CA VAL A 109 8.27 -20.89 2.50
C VAL A 109 7.05 -20.18 3.09
N GLU A 110 6.90 -20.23 4.42
CA GLU A 110 5.80 -19.57 5.12
C GLU A 110 5.76 -18.05 4.87
N ALA A 111 6.91 -17.39 4.87
CA ALA A 111 7.02 -15.97 4.57
C ALA A 111 6.58 -15.67 3.13
N ALA A 112 6.95 -16.51 2.16
CA ALA A 112 6.50 -16.37 0.78
C ALA A 112 4.99 -16.59 0.63
N ASP A 113 4.42 -17.59 1.32
CA ASP A 113 2.97 -17.83 1.35
C ASP A 113 2.23 -16.63 1.96
N ASN A 114 2.74 -16.09 3.07
CA ASN A 114 2.19 -14.92 3.74
C ASN A 114 2.22 -13.68 2.83
N VAL A 115 3.26 -13.48 2.02
CA VAL A 115 3.31 -12.38 1.02
C VAL A 115 2.15 -12.49 0.02
N GLN A 116 1.81 -13.70 -0.42
CA GLN A 116 0.74 -13.90 -1.39
C GLN A 116 -0.64 -13.62 -0.76
N ILE A 117 -0.87 -14.13 0.45
CA ILE A 117 -2.10 -13.85 1.22
C ILE A 117 -2.23 -12.34 1.48
N TYR A 118 -1.14 -11.71 1.90
CA TYR A 118 -1.08 -10.29 2.18
C TYR A 118 -1.49 -9.45 0.96
N LYS A 119 -0.85 -9.69 -0.19
CA LYS A 119 -1.16 -8.97 -1.44
C LYS A 119 -2.60 -9.17 -1.87
N TYR A 120 -3.15 -10.37 -1.65
CA TYR A 120 -4.55 -10.66 -1.96
C TYR A 120 -5.49 -9.87 -1.06
N VAL A 121 -5.30 -9.91 0.26
CA VAL A 121 -6.13 -9.18 1.22
C VAL A 121 -6.12 -7.68 0.95
N VAL A 122 -4.94 -7.08 0.79
CA VAL A 122 -4.81 -5.63 0.51
C VAL A 122 -5.58 -5.23 -0.75
N LYS A 123 -5.41 -5.98 -1.85
CA LYS A 123 -6.13 -5.72 -3.11
C LYS A 123 -7.64 -5.87 -2.97
N MET A 124 -8.09 -6.90 -2.25
CA MET A 124 -9.52 -7.17 -2.11
C MET A 124 -10.22 -6.21 -1.16
N VAL A 125 -9.59 -5.82 -0.06
CA VAL A 125 -10.13 -4.78 0.84
C VAL A 125 -10.17 -3.42 0.13
N ALA A 126 -9.14 -3.07 -0.63
CA ALA A 126 -9.16 -1.88 -1.49
C ALA A 126 -10.34 -1.92 -2.47
N HIS A 127 -10.52 -3.06 -3.16
CA HIS A 127 -11.62 -3.24 -4.12
C HIS A 127 -13.00 -3.11 -3.48
N LEU A 128 -13.22 -3.71 -2.30
CA LEU A 128 -14.49 -3.64 -1.58
C LEU A 128 -14.85 -2.20 -1.14
N ASN A 129 -13.84 -1.37 -0.91
CA ASN A 129 -13.99 0.05 -0.59
C ASN A 129 -14.01 0.96 -1.83
N GLY A 130 -14.18 0.41 -3.03
CA GLY A 130 -14.25 1.19 -4.27
C GLY A 130 -12.92 1.79 -4.74
N LYS A 131 -11.80 1.27 -4.22
CA LYS A 131 -10.43 1.70 -4.56
C LYS A 131 -9.68 0.59 -5.29
N THR A 132 -8.46 0.87 -5.71
CA THR A 132 -7.57 -0.10 -6.37
C THR A 132 -6.16 -0.02 -5.79
N ALA A 133 -5.67 -1.14 -5.26
CA ALA A 133 -4.34 -1.22 -4.68
C ALA A 133 -3.32 -1.82 -5.65
N THR A 134 -2.09 -1.30 -5.62
CA THR A 134 -0.98 -1.80 -6.42
C THR A 134 0.31 -1.95 -5.61
N PHE A 135 1.04 -3.01 -5.93
CA PHE A 135 2.37 -3.34 -5.39
C PHE A 135 3.47 -3.06 -6.41
N MET A 136 3.16 -2.32 -7.49
CA MET A 136 4.16 -2.00 -8.50
C MET A 136 5.26 -1.12 -7.90
N PRO A 137 6.54 -1.24 -8.32
CA PRO A 137 7.64 -0.52 -7.70
C PRO A 137 7.54 1.00 -7.81
N LYS A 138 6.98 1.51 -8.91
CA LYS A 138 7.00 2.95 -9.20
C LYS A 138 5.77 3.45 -9.97
N PRO A 139 4.62 3.64 -9.30
CA PRO A 139 3.43 4.19 -9.96
C PRO A 139 3.50 5.72 -10.15
N LEU A 140 4.16 6.43 -9.23
CA LEU A 140 4.30 7.89 -9.25
C LEU A 140 5.74 8.30 -9.57
N TYR A 141 5.90 9.14 -10.58
CA TYR A 141 7.17 9.78 -10.89
C TYR A 141 7.44 10.92 -9.89
N GLY A 142 8.69 11.05 -9.43
CA GLY A 142 9.11 12.12 -8.52
C GLY A 142 8.83 11.86 -7.03
N ASP A 143 7.87 11.00 -6.69
CA ASP A 143 7.59 10.62 -5.29
C ASP A 143 8.38 9.37 -4.86
N ASN A 144 8.11 8.77 -3.70
CA ASN A 144 8.65 7.47 -3.29
C ASN A 144 8.02 6.31 -4.11
N GLY A 145 8.63 5.13 -4.03
CA GLY A 145 8.16 3.92 -4.73
C GLY A 145 7.99 2.81 -3.72
N ASN A 146 7.41 1.68 -4.12
CA ASN A 146 7.20 0.54 -3.24
C ASN A 146 8.45 -0.35 -3.17
N GLY A 147 8.94 -0.57 -1.95
CA GLY A 147 9.88 -1.62 -1.59
C GLY A 147 9.21 -2.95 -1.25
N MET A 148 10.03 -4.00 -1.32
CA MET A 148 9.81 -5.22 -0.55
C MET A 148 11.05 -5.44 0.33
N HIS A 149 11.15 -4.75 1.46
CA HIS A 149 12.32 -4.88 2.34
C HIS A 149 12.32 -6.27 2.97
N VAL A 150 13.42 -7.01 2.86
CA VAL A 150 13.48 -8.40 3.31
C VAL A 150 14.47 -8.53 4.46
N HIS A 151 13.94 -8.67 5.67
CA HIS A 151 14.71 -8.94 6.88
C HIS A 151 15.03 -10.44 6.90
N MET A 152 16.31 -10.81 7.06
CA MET A 152 16.76 -12.20 7.02
C MET A 152 17.55 -12.57 8.27
N SER A 153 17.28 -13.75 8.83
CA SER A 153 18.11 -14.33 9.89
C SER A 153 18.26 -15.84 9.72
N LEU A 154 19.40 -16.37 10.14
CA LEU A 154 19.77 -17.78 10.03
C LEU A 154 19.94 -18.38 11.43
N TRP A 155 19.21 -19.47 11.71
CA TRP A 155 19.15 -20.09 13.02
C TRP A 155 19.66 -21.53 12.95
N LYS A 156 20.10 -22.07 14.08
CA LYS A 156 20.59 -23.44 14.19
C LYS A 156 20.31 -23.94 15.60
N ASP A 157 19.75 -25.14 15.71
CA ASP A 157 19.38 -25.79 16.96
C ASP A 157 18.21 -25.10 17.69
N GLY A 158 17.31 -24.49 16.91
CA GLY A 158 16.21 -23.65 17.41
C GLY A 158 16.65 -22.23 17.73
#